data_AF-A0A834AQ86-F1
#
_entry.id   AF-A0A834AQ86-F1
#
_cell.length_a   1.000
_cell.length_b   1.000
_cell.length_c   1.000
_cell.angle_alpha   90.00
_cell.angle_beta   90.00
_cell.angle_gamma   90.00
#
_symmetry.space_group_name_H-M   'P 1'
#
loop_
_entity.id
_entity.type
_entity.pdbx_description
1 polymer ?
#
loop_
_entity_poly.entity_id
_entity_poly.type
_entity_poly.pdbx_seq_one_letter_code
_entity_poly.pdbx_strand_id
1 'polypeptide(L)'
;MLKKAKLWNTLNLIITSDHGMTQCSEERVIELDQYLDKDHYVLIDQSPVAAILPKEGKFDDVYEALAHAHPNMTVYKKEEIPERWHYKYNSRIQPIIAVADEGWYILQNKSDDFMLGNHGYDNMLAEMHPIFLAHGPAFRKNFTREAMNSTDLYPLLCHLLNIPAMPHNGSLGNVQDLLSSAAPRALPYTQSTTLLHGSVKPGEYEQEESYAYFVGVSLGSVIVIVFFIIFVKHLIRSQMPALPDMQAEIVQPLLQA
;
A
#
# COMPACT_ATOMS: atom_id res chain seq x y z
N MET A 1 -11.49 -7.31 -21.44
CA MET A 1 -12.81 -6.67 -21.20
C MET A 1 -12.89 -5.22 -21.70
N LEU A 2 -11.91 -4.35 -21.42
CA LEU A 2 -11.95 -2.93 -21.83
C LEU A 2 -12.17 -2.70 -23.35
N LYS A 3 -11.51 -3.48 -24.22
CA LYS A 3 -11.74 -3.43 -25.68
C LYS A 3 -13.19 -3.79 -26.06
N LYS A 4 -13.73 -4.88 -25.49
CA LYS A 4 -15.11 -5.33 -25.71
C LYS A 4 -16.13 -4.27 -25.26
N ALA A 5 -15.84 -3.59 -24.15
CA ALA A 5 -16.64 -2.48 -23.63
C ALA A 5 -16.41 -1.14 -24.35
N LYS A 6 -15.58 -1.09 -25.39
CA LYS A 6 -15.22 0.13 -26.13
C LYS A 6 -14.57 1.24 -25.26
N LEU A 7 -13.94 0.87 -24.14
CA LEU A 7 -13.26 1.80 -23.22
C LEU A 7 -11.75 1.93 -23.47
N TRP A 8 -11.16 1.02 -24.24
CA TRP A 8 -9.70 0.94 -24.40
C TRP A 8 -9.02 2.24 -24.82
N ASN A 9 -9.63 3.01 -25.72
CA ASN A 9 -9.06 4.27 -26.24
C ASN A 9 -9.62 5.52 -25.56
N THR A 10 -10.54 5.39 -24.59
CA THR A 10 -11.21 6.51 -23.92
C THR A 10 -10.92 6.56 -22.42
N LEU A 11 -10.33 5.50 -21.86
CA LEU A 11 -9.97 5.38 -20.46
C LEU A 11 -8.46 5.54 -20.27
N ASN A 12 -8.06 6.28 -19.24
CA ASN A 12 -6.68 6.35 -18.76
C ASN A 12 -6.46 5.24 -17.71
N LEU A 13 -5.85 4.14 -18.13
CA LEU A 13 -5.52 3.00 -17.29
C LEU A 13 -4.15 3.23 -16.66
N ILE A 14 -4.08 3.11 -15.34
CA ILE A 14 -2.83 3.10 -14.58
C ILE A 14 -2.75 1.74 -13.87
N ILE A 15 -1.61 1.08 -14.01
CA ILE A 15 -1.27 -0.18 -13.34
C ILE A 15 -0.06 0.12 -12.47
N THR A 16 -0.19 -0.11 -11.17
CA THR A 16 0.86 0.14 -10.18
C THR A 16 0.79 -0.89 -9.07
N SER A 17 1.81 -0.94 -8.22
CA SER A 17 1.76 -1.58 -6.91
C SER A 17 2.02 -0.55 -5.80
N ASP A 18 1.89 -1.00 -4.57
CA ASP A 18 2.33 -0.32 -3.34
C ASP A 18 3.85 -0.43 -3.12
N HIS A 19 4.41 -1.63 -3.23
CA HIS A 19 5.84 -1.91 -3.05
C HIS A 19 6.28 -3.14 -3.84
N GLY A 20 7.57 -3.45 -3.79
CA GLY A 20 8.14 -4.71 -4.25
C GLY A 20 8.22 -5.77 -3.14
N MET A 21 9.22 -6.64 -3.21
CA MET A 21 9.43 -7.78 -2.32
C MET A 21 10.90 -8.18 -2.33
N THR A 22 11.46 -8.56 -1.18
CA THR A 22 12.81 -9.14 -1.09
C THR A 22 12.79 -10.52 -0.43
N GLN A 23 13.83 -11.30 -0.70
CA GLN A 23 14.01 -12.66 -0.19
C GLN A 23 14.62 -12.65 1.22
N CYS A 24 13.90 -13.26 2.16
CA CYS A 24 14.37 -13.52 3.52
C CYS A 24 15.04 -14.90 3.62
N SER A 25 15.78 -15.12 4.71
CA SER A 25 16.37 -16.43 5.06
C SER A 25 16.29 -16.68 6.56
N GLU A 26 16.10 -17.94 6.95
CA GLU A 26 16.20 -18.38 8.36
C GLU A 26 17.62 -18.14 8.94
N GLU A 27 18.63 -18.03 8.08
CA GLU A 27 20.01 -17.66 8.45
C GLU A 27 20.17 -16.16 8.73
N ARG A 28 19.17 -15.33 8.37
CA ARG A 28 19.17 -13.86 8.52
C ARG A 28 18.04 -13.42 9.44
N VAL A 29 18.02 -13.96 10.66
CA VAL A 29 17.01 -13.65 11.68
C VAL A 29 17.65 -12.92 12.86
N ILE A 30 16.99 -11.85 13.30
CA ILE A 30 17.32 -11.09 14.50
C ILE A 30 16.25 -11.39 15.55
N GLU A 31 16.63 -12.02 16.65
CA GLU A 31 15.72 -12.43 17.73
C GLU A 31 15.78 -11.44 18.89
N LEU A 32 14.71 -10.69 19.14
CA LEU A 32 14.69 -9.64 20.16
C LEU A 32 14.86 -10.20 21.58
N ASP A 33 14.32 -11.39 21.88
CA ASP A 33 14.42 -12.05 23.19
C ASP A 33 15.89 -12.35 23.60
N GLN A 34 16.85 -12.32 22.67
CA GLN A 34 18.29 -12.44 23.00
C GLN A 34 18.86 -11.17 23.64
N TYR A 35 18.21 -10.03 23.45
CA TYR A 35 18.70 -8.70 23.86
C TYR A 35 17.78 -8.02 24.87
N LEU A 36 16.48 -8.31 24.81
CA LEU A 36 15.45 -7.64 25.59
C LEU A 36 14.68 -8.60 26.48
N ASP A 37 14.30 -8.10 27.65
CA ASP A 37 13.23 -8.68 28.44
C ASP A 37 11.88 -8.26 27.83
N LYS A 38 11.08 -9.24 27.39
CA LYS A 38 9.73 -9.03 26.84
C LYS A 38 8.79 -8.30 27.80
N ASP A 39 9.05 -8.35 29.10
CA ASP A 39 8.27 -7.64 30.10
C ASP A 39 8.64 -6.15 30.19
N HIS A 40 9.62 -5.66 29.46
CA HIS A 40 10.03 -4.24 29.47
C HIS A 40 9.49 -3.43 28.29
N TYR A 41 8.84 -4.05 27.31
CA TYR A 41 8.30 -3.34 26.15
C TYR A 41 7.03 -3.99 25.60
N VAL A 42 6.39 -3.31 24.65
CA VAL A 42 5.33 -3.85 23.79
C VAL A 42 5.80 -3.69 22.36
N LEU A 43 5.78 -4.79 21.59
CA LEU A 43 6.04 -4.78 20.16
C LEU A 43 4.75 -4.41 19.42
N ILE A 44 4.72 -3.24 18.78
CA ILE A 44 3.53 -2.71 18.10
C ILE A 44 3.49 -3.17 16.63
N ASP A 45 4.65 -3.19 15.99
CA ASP A 45 4.88 -3.76 14.67
C ASP A 45 6.23 -4.49 14.69
N GLN A 46 6.36 -5.56 13.91
CA GLN A 46 7.44 -6.54 14.13
C GLN A 46 8.59 -6.43 13.14
N SER A 47 8.35 -6.58 11.84
CA SER A 47 9.42 -6.81 10.85
C SER A 47 9.02 -6.29 9.47
N PRO A 48 9.94 -5.68 8.71
CA PRO A 48 11.36 -5.48 9.00
C PRO A 48 11.65 -4.19 9.79
N VAL A 49 10.60 -3.42 10.12
CA VAL A 49 10.67 -2.21 10.93
C VAL A 49 9.94 -2.47 12.25
N ALA A 50 10.70 -2.84 13.28
CA ALA A 50 10.15 -3.09 14.60
C ALA A 50 9.79 -1.76 15.26
N ALA A 51 8.49 -1.57 15.54
CA ALA A 51 7.97 -0.42 16.26
C ALA A 51 7.81 -0.78 17.74
N ILE A 52 8.70 -0.26 18.58
CA ILE A 52 8.86 -0.70 19.97
C ILE A 52 8.37 0.39 20.91
N LEU A 53 7.43 0.04 21.79
CA LEU A 53 6.94 0.89 22.87
C LEU A 53 7.49 0.39 24.22
N PRO A 54 8.55 1.01 24.77
CA PRO A 54 9.03 0.67 26.10
C PRO A 54 7.96 0.92 27.17
N LYS A 55 7.92 0.09 28.21
CA LYS A 55 7.10 0.35 29.40
C LYS A 55 7.63 1.56 30.17
N GLU A 56 6.83 2.06 31.10
CA GLU A 56 7.20 3.21 31.93
C GLU A 56 8.55 2.99 32.63
N GLY A 57 9.45 3.96 32.50
CA GLY A 57 10.80 3.89 33.06
C GLY A 57 11.78 2.94 32.34
N LYS A 58 11.39 2.32 31.21
CA LYS A 58 12.21 1.33 30.49
C LYS A 58 12.81 1.80 29.17
N PHE A 59 12.64 3.07 28.83
CA PHE A 59 13.14 3.60 27.56
C PHE A 59 14.66 3.40 27.40
N ASP A 60 15.46 3.88 28.36
CA ASP A 60 16.92 3.81 28.27
C ASP A 60 17.42 2.36 28.29
N ASP A 61 16.87 1.52 29.17
CA ASP A 61 17.18 0.08 29.25
C ASP A 61 16.97 -0.62 27.88
N VAL A 62 15.83 -0.36 27.22
CA VAL A 62 15.48 -0.99 25.94
C VAL A 62 16.33 -0.41 24.80
N TYR A 63 16.53 0.90 24.76
CA TYR A 63 17.30 1.55 23.69
C TYR A 63 18.77 1.13 23.72
N GLU A 64 19.43 1.21 24.87
CA GLU A 64 20.86 0.88 25.00
C GLU A 64 21.11 -0.61 24.74
N ALA A 65 20.18 -1.49 25.14
CA ALA A 65 20.28 -2.91 24.84
C ALA A 65 20.20 -3.21 23.33
N LEU A 66 19.44 -2.41 22.55
CA LEU A 66 19.23 -2.64 21.13
C LEU A 66 20.20 -1.87 20.21
N ALA A 67 20.66 -0.69 20.59
CA ALA A 67 21.39 0.25 19.72
C ALA A 67 22.59 -0.39 19.00
N HIS A 68 23.23 -1.37 19.64
CA HIS A 68 24.37 -2.12 19.09
C HIS A 68 24.20 -3.64 19.22
N ALA A 69 22.96 -4.12 19.37
CA ALA A 69 22.66 -5.55 19.55
C ALA A 69 23.06 -6.41 18.36
N HIS A 70 22.86 -5.91 17.14
CA HIS A 70 23.05 -6.68 15.91
C HIS A 70 23.58 -5.79 14.77
N PRO A 71 24.59 -6.24 13.99
CA PRO A 71 25.19 -5.42 12.93
C PRO A 71 24.26 -5.08 11.78
N ASN A 72 23.18 -5.86 11.60
CA ASN A 72 22.18 -5.68 10.54
C ASN A 72 20.83 -5.11 11.03
N MET A 73 20.84 -4.43 12.18
CA MET A 73 19.70 -3.70 12.70
C MET A 73 20.16 -2.33 13.15
N THR A 74 19.59 -1.28 12.56
CA THR A 74 19.85 0.09 12.99
C THR A 74 18.68 0.58 13.82
N VAL A 75 18.97 1.10 15.01
CA VAL A 75 17.95 1.51 15.97
C VAL A 75 17.95 3.03 16.12
N TYR A 76 16.78 3.61 15.95
CA TYR A 76 16.56 5.05 16.02
C TYR A 76 15.65 5.38 17.19
N LYS A 77 15.99 6.43 17.94
CA LYS A 77 14.96 7.18 18.67
C LYS A 77 14.07 7.85 17.62
N LYS A 78 12.79 8.01 17.93
CA LYS A 78 11.83 8.64 17.02
C LYS A 78 12.34 9.94 16.39
N GLU A 79 12.98 10.80 17.18
CA GLU A 79 13.45 12.11 16.78
C GLU A 79 14.65 12.02 15.80
N GLU A 80 15.40 10.93 15.88
CA GLU A 80 16.62 10.63 15.11
C GLU A 80 16.33 9.89 13.80
N ILE A 81 15.07 9.48 13.58
CA ILE A 81 14.67 8.85 12.32
C ILE A 81 15.06 9.75 11.12
N PRO A 82 15.69 9.19 10.08
CA PRO A 82 16.13 9.94 8.90
C PRO A 82 15.00 10.76 8.26
N GLU A 83 15.27 12.04 8.01
CA GLU A 83 14.28 12.98 7.45
C GLU A 83 13.74 12.52 6.08
N ARG A 84 14.58 11.86 5.28
CA ARG A 84 14.21 11.35 3.94
C ARG A 84 13.05 10.35 3.96
N TRP A 85 12.80 9.67 5.09
CA TRP A 85 11.67 8.74 5.21
C TRP A 85 10.37 9.46 5.53
N HIS A 86 10.41 10.73 5.96
CA HIS A 86 9.24 11.51 6.38
C HIS A 86 8.35 10.77 7.41
N TYR A 87 8.97 9.95 8.26
CA TYR A 87 8.26 8.97 9.09
C TYR A 87 8.13 9.35 10.58
N LYS A 88 8.74 10.45 11.06
CA LYS A 88 8.78 10.76 12.50
C LYS A 88 7.73 11.71 13.05
N TYR A 89 7.19 12.60 12.23
CA TYR A 89 6.29 13.67 12.68
C TYR A 89 4.83 13.19 12.82
N ASN A 90 4.61 12.13 13.60
CA ASN A 90 3.27 11.64 13.92
C ASN A 90 3.25 10.96 15.31
N SER A 91 2.13 11.06 16.04
CA SER A 91 2.00 10.47 17.39
C SER A 91 1.93 8.94 17.40
N ARG A 92 1.62 8.32 16.25
CA ARG A 92 1.54 6.84 16.11
C ARG A 92 2.91 6.18 15.98
N ILE A 93 3.95 6.97 15.73
CA ILE A 93 5.33 6.50 15.59
C ILE A 93 5.89 6.29 16.99
N GLN A 94 6.31 5.06 17.24
CA GLN A 94 6.74 4.62 18.56
C GLN A 94 8.06 5.27 18.97
N PRO A 95 8.37 5.33 20.28
CA PRO A 95 9.59 5.98 20.77
C PRO A 95 10.88 5.37 20.20
N ILE A 96 10.88 4.07 19.92
CA ILE A 96 12.02 3.34 19.34
C ILE A 96 11.56 2.66 18.05
N ILE A 97 12.31 2.89 16.97
CA ILE A 97 12.15 2.22 15.69
C ILE A 97 13.45 1.48 15.38
N ALA A 98 13.39 0.15 15.27
CA ALA A 98 14.53 -0.67 14.87
C ALA A 98 14.30 -1.20 13.45
N VAL A 99 15.23 -0.89 12.55
CA VAL A 99 15.11 -1.19 11.11
C VAL A 99 16.14 -2.25 10.75
N ALA A 100 15.69 -3.39 10.25
CA ALA A 100 16.55 -4.42 9.71
C ALA A 100 17.08 -4.05 8.31
N ASP A 101 18.29 -4.50 8.00
CA ASP A 101 18.84 -4.43 6.64
C ASP A 101 18.05 -5.32 5.67
N GLU A 102 18.22 -5.10 4.36
CA GLU A 102 17.54 -5.88 3.31
C GLU A 102 17.69 -7.40 3.50
N GLY A 103 16.57 -8.11 3.44
CA GLY A 103 16.51 -9.57 3.56
C GLY A 103 16.76 -10.12 4.98
N TRP A 104 16.91 -9.25 6.00
CA TRP A 104 16.91 -9.63 7.41
C TRP A 104 15.52 -9.53 8.03
N TYR A 105 15.20 -10.48 8.90
CA TYR A 105 13.88 -10.57 9.53
C TYR A 105 13.98 -10.41 11.05
N ILE A 106 13.14 -9.56 11.64
CA ILE A 106 13.06 -9.40 13.09
C ILE A 106 11.95 -10.32 13.62
N LEU A 107 12.30 -11.19 14.56
CA LEU A 107 11.34 -11.98 15.33
C LEU A 107 11.43 -11.59 16.80
N GLN A 108 10.32 -11.65 17.54
CA GLN A 108 10.41 -11.50 18.99
C GLN A 108 11.10 -12.75 19.55
N ASN A 109 10.61 -13.93 19.16
CA ASN A 109 11.15 -15.23 19.48
C ASN A 109 11.40 -16.06 18.20
N LYS A 110 12.44 -16.90 18.17
CA LYS A 110 12.70 -17.78 17.02
C LYS A 110 11.58 -18.77 16.68
N SER A 111 10.63 -19.01 17.59
CA SER A 111 9.44 -19.82 17.29
C SER A 111 8.33 -19.06 16.54
N ASP A 112 8.45 -17.75 16.36
CA ASP A 112 7.45 -16.93 15.68
C ASP A 112 7.42 -17.22 14.17
N ASP A 113 6.29 -16.91 13.54
CA ASP A 113 6.10 -17.13 12.10
C ASP A 113 7.11 -16.33 11.27
N PHE A 114 7.72 -17.01 10.30
CA PHE A 114 8.70 -16.46 9.38
C PHE A 114 8.24 -16.63 7.93
N MET A 115 8.44 -15.60 7.11
CA MET A 115 8.11 -15.61 5.68
C MET A 115 9.38 -15.54 4.84
N LEU A 116 9.45 -16.40 3.81
CA LEU A 116 10.57 -16.41 2.85
C LEU A 116 10.65 -15.14 2.00
N GLY A 117 9.57 -14.37 1.87
CA GLY A 117 9.58 -13.05 1.24
C GLY A 117 8.99 -12.02 2.19
N ASN A 118 9.60 -10.84 2.26
CA ASN A 118 9.03 -9.72 3.02
C ASN A 118 9.32 -8.38 2.33
N HIS A 119 8.67 -7.33 2.82
CA HIS A 119 8.81 -5.95 2.35
C HIS A 119 8.66 -4.97 3.50
N GLY A 120 8.83 -3.66 3.24
CA GLY A 120 8.78 -2.61 4.26
C GLY A 120 10.14 -2.11 4.72
N TYR A 121 11.22 -2.60 4.10
CA TYR A 121 12.58 -2.10 4.28
C TYR A 121 12.73 -0.67 3.74
N ASP A 122 13.95 -0.15 3.79
CA ASP A 122 14.28 1.18 3.26
C ASP A 122 13.77 1.38 1.82
N ASN A 123 13.01 2.46 1.62
CA ASN A 123 12.35 2.76 0.36
C ASN A 123 13.32 3.16 -0.78
N MET A 124 14.62 3.31 -0.50
CA MET A 124 15.65 3.47 -1.53
C MET A 124 16.15 2.15 -2.12
N LEU A 125 15.80 1.01 -1.51
CA LEU A 125 16.18 -0.30 -2.01
C LEU A 125 15.39 -0.64 -3.27
N ALA A 126 16.09 -1.08 -4.31
CA ALA A 126 15.49 -1.37 -5.60
C ALA A 126 14.39 -2.45 -5.51
N GLU A 127 14.56 -3.45 -4.65
CA GLU A 127 13.56 -4.52 -4.45
C GLU A 127 12.29 -4.01 -3.77
N MET A 128 12.30 -2.83 -3.15
CA MET A 128 11.11 -2.20 -2.56
C MET A 128 10.32 -1.35 -3.56
N HIS A 129 10.86 -1.08 -4.75
CA HIS A 129 10.20 -0.23 -5.73
C HIS A 129 9.07 -0.97 -6.47
N PRO A 130 7.85 -0.41 -6.53
CA PRO A 130 6.76 -0.99 -7.29
C PRO A 130 6.87 -0.70 -8.79
N ILE A 131 6.10 -1.46 -9.59
CA ILE A 131 5.90 -1.13 -11.01
C ILE A 131 5.01 0.11 -11.17
N PHE A 132 5.18 0.83 -12.29
CA PHE A 132 4.24 1.83 -12.77
C PHE A 132 4.11 1.76 -14.29
N LEU A 133 2.90 1.55 -14.79
CA LEU A 133 2.57 1.51 -16.22
C LEU A 133 1.29 2.28 -16.46
N ALA A 134 1.23 3.03 -17.57
CA ALA A 134 0.05 3.79 -17.92
C ALA A 134 -0.28 3.65 -19.41
N HIS A 135 -1.58 3.56 -19.72
CA HIS A 135 -2.10 3.53 -21.08
C HIS A 135 -3.39 4.33 -21.15
N GLY A 136 -3.46 5.29 -22.06
CA GLY A 136 -4.69 6.02 -22.30
C GLY A 136 -4.51 7.21 -23.24
N PRO A 137 -5.61 7.90 -23.58
CA PRO A 137 -5.56 9.07 -24.44
C PRO A 137 -4.73 10.23 -23.87
N ALA A 138 -4.58 10.32 -22.55
CA ALA A 138 -3.78 11.39 -21.93
C ALA A 138 -2.28 11.08 -21.88
N PHE A 139 -1.87 9.81 -21.96
CA PHE A 139 -0.47 9.40 -21.80
C PHE A 139 0.27 9.31 -23.13
N ARG A 140 1.59 9.56 -23.11
CA ARG A 140 2.45 9.31 -24.27
C ARG A 140 2.49 7.83 -24.59
N LYS A 141 2.73 7.52 -25.87
CA LYS A 141 2.86 6.15 -26.37
C LYS A 141 4.34 5.81 -26.51
N ASN A 142 4.71 4.57 -26.17
CA ASN A 142 6.08 4.06 -26.27
C ASN A 142 7.11 5.00 -25.61
N PHE A 143 6.77 5.49 -24.42
CA PHE A 143 7.61 6.36 -23.63
C PHE A 143 8.01 5.63 -22.35
N THR A 144 9.30 5.66 -22.05
CA THR A 144 9.88 5.09 -20.83
C THR A 144 10.58 6.20 -20.09
N ARG A 145 10.48 6.14 -18.77
CA ARG A 145 11.15 7.03 -17.84
C ARG A 145 11.82 6.19 -16.77
N GLU A 146 12.94 6.70 -16.25
CA GLU A 146 13.77 6.03 -15.25
C GLU A 146 13.11 5.93 -13.87
N ALA A 147 12.66 7.06 -13.29
CA ALA A 147 12.14 7.08 -11.92
C ALA A 147 11.01 8.09 -11.72
N MET A 148 10.11 7.79 -10.77
CA MET A 148 9.00 8.62 -10.33
C MET A 148 8.79 8.41 -8.83
N ASN A 149 8.44 9.47 -8.10
CA ASN A 149 7.99 9.32 -6.71
C ASN A 149 6.52 8.91 -6.69
N SER A 150 6.16 7.92 -5.87
CA SER A 150 4.76 7.47 -5.74
C SER A 150 3.81 8.59 -5.28
N THR A 151 4.32 9.55 -4.51
CA THR A 151 3.59 10.76 -4.08
C THR A 151 3.15 11.65 -5.24
N ASP A 152 3.81 11.57 -6.40
CA ASP A 152 3.48 12.34 -7.60
C ASP A 152 2.26 11.76 -8.34
N LEU A 153 1.78 10.56 -7.96
CA LEU A 153 0.59 9.95 -8.54
C LEU A 153 -0.68 10.73 -8.19
N TYR A 154 -0.83 11.24 -6.97
CA TYR A 154 -2.01 12.00 -6.56
C TYR A 154 -2.24 13.27 -7.40
N PRO A 155 -1.25 14.18 -7.57
CA PRO A 155 -1.44 15.34 -8.44
C PRO A 155 -1.66 14.95 -9.91
N LEU A 156 -1.05 13.86 -10.39
CA LEU A 156 -1.31 13.33 -11.72
C LEU A 156 -2.77 12.89 -11.89
N LEU A 157 -3.32 12.15 -10.92
CA LEU A 157 -4.73 11.74 -10.93
C LEU A 157 -5.67 12.94 -10.90
N CYS A 158 -5.39 13.94 -10.06
CA CYS A 158 -6.19 15.17 -10.00
C CYS A 158 -6.17 15.91 -11.35
N HIS A 159 -5.01 15.99 -11.99
CA HIS A 159 -4.86 16.57 -13.31
C HIS A 159 -5.67 15.82 -14.38
N LEU A 160 -5.58 14.49 -14.41
CA LEU A 160 -6.32 13.64 -15.37
C LEU A 160 -7.85 13.73 -15.19
N LEU A 161 -8.32 13.90 -13.95
CA LEU A 161 -9.73 14.03 -13.60
C LEU A 161 -10.23 15.48 -13.68
N ASN A 162 -9.35 16.46 -13.91
CA ASN A 162 -9.65 17.88 -13.90
C ASN A 162 -10.33 18.35 -12.60
N ILE A 163 -9.78 17.93 -11.45
CA ILE A 163 -10.24 18.34 -10.12
C ILE A 163 -9.12 19.07 -9.36
N PRO A 164 -9.45 20.02 -8.47
CA PRO A 164 -8.45 20.67 -7.64
C PRO A 164 -7.82 19.67 -6.67
N ALA A 165 -6.49 19.65 -6.62
CA ALA A 165 -5.76 18.85 -5.65
C ALA A 165 -5.76 19.54 -4.27
N MET A 166 -5.89 18.75 -3.20
CA MET A 166 -5.66 19.21 -1.83
C MET A 166 -4.14 19.39 -1.57
N PRO A 167 -3.71 20.09 -0.51
CA PRO A 167 -2.30 20.14 -0.15
C PRO A 167 -1.69 18.73 -0.01
N HIS A 168 -0.57 18.49 -0.67
CA HIS A 168 0.08 17.18 -0.78
C HIS A 168 1.61 17.33 -0.92
N ASN A 169 2.34 16.22 -0.81
CA ASN A 169 3.82 16.22 -0.90
C ASN A 169 4.37 15.88 -2.29
N GLY A 170 3.53 15.51 -3.26
CA GLY A 170 3.95 15.31 -4.65
C GLY A 170 4.04 16.60 -5.46
N SER A 171 4.56 16.51 -6.69
CA SER A 171 4.61 17.60 -7.66
C SER A 171 4.16 17.12 -9.04
N LEU A 172 3.15 17.77 -9.63
CA LEU A 172 2.71 17.45 -11.00
C LEU A 172 3.82 17.67 -12.03
N GLY A 173 4.63 18.71 -11.84
CA GLY A 173 5.72 19.05 -12.76
C GLY A 173 6.75 17.92 -12.88
N ASN A 174 6.91 17.12 -11.82
CA ASN A 174 7.79 15.97 -11.85
C ASN A 174 7.33 14.90 -12.83
N VAL A 175 6.05 14.83 -13.21
CA VAL A 175 5.47 13.70 -13.98
C VAL A 175 4.68 14.15 -15.20
N GLN A 176 4.78 15.43 -15.54
CA GLN A 176 4.05 16.04 -16.66
C GLN A 176 4.55 15.53 -18.02
N ASP A 177 5.80 15.09 -18.09
CA ASP A 177 6.42 14.46 -19.27
C ASP A 177 5.82 13.09 -19.64
N LEU A 178 5.06 12.46 -18.73
CA LEU A 178 4.25 11.26 -19.01
C LEU A 178 3.04 11.57 -19.91
N LEU A 179 2.56 12.81 -19.88
CA LEU A 179 1.36 13.23 -20.58
C LEU A 179 1.65 13.59 -22.03
N SER A 180 0.71 13.26 -22.91
CA SER A 180 0.74 13.69 -24.30
C SER A 180 0.37 15.17 -24.38
N SER A 181 1.04 15.93 -25.26
CA SER A 181 0.84 17.38 -25.43
C SER A 181 -0.55 17.75 -25.97
N ALA A 182 -1.36 16.76 -26.36
CA ALA A 182 -2.73 16.98 -26.78
C ALA A 182 -3.57 17.25 -25.53
N ALA A 183 -4.00 18.49 -25.35
CA ALA A 183 -4.89 18.90 -24.27
C ALA A 183 -6.03 17.87 -24.08
N PRO A 184 -6.43 17.56 -22.83
CA PRO A 184 -7.56 16.68 -22.58
C PRO A 184 -8.73 17.17 -23.41
N ARG A 185 -9.20 16.33 -24.34
CA ARG A 185 -10.43 16.63 -25.08
C ARG A 185 -11.52 16.66 -24.02
N ALA A 186 -11.98 17.87 -23.67
CA ALA A 186 -13.04 18.04 -22.70
C ALA A 186 -14.18 17.09 -23.09
N LEU A 187 -14.48 16.14 -22.22
CA LEU A 187 -15.69 15.34 -22.39
C LEU A 187 -16.85 16.34 -22.41
N PRO A 188 -17.74 16.32 -23.41
CA PRO A 188 -18.86 17.24 -23.43
C PRO A 188 -19.68 17.04 -22.16
N TYR A 189 -19.64 18.06 -21.30
CA TYR A 189 -20.49 18.17 -20.13
C TYR A 189 -21.94 18.19 -20.63
N THR A 190 -22.65 17.09 -20.45
CA THR A 190 -24.11 17.08 -20.60
C THR A 190 -24.67 17.94 -19.47
N GLN A 191 -25.01 19.20 -19.78
CA GLN A 191 -25.77 20.07 -18.90
C GLN A 191 -27.12 19.40 -18.62
N SER A 192 -27.28 18.85 -17.42
CA SER A 192 -28.62 18.64 -16.86
C SER A 192 -28.91 19.86 -15.99
N THR A 193 -29.48 20.89 -16.62
CA THR A 193 -29.99 22.08 -15.94
C THR A 193 -31.27 21.73 -15.20
N THR A 194 -31.21 21.76 -13.86
CA THR A 194 -32.35 22.19 -13.05
C THR A 194 -31.84 23.08 -11.93
N LEU A 195 -31.91 24.39 -12.15
CA LEU A 195 -31.76 25.39 -11.09
C LEU A 195 -33.00 25.31 -10.20
N LEU A 196 -32.84 24.89 -8.95
CA LEU A 196 -33.82 25.19 -7.90
C LEU A 196 -33.21 26.22 -6.96
N HIS A 197 -33.62 27.46 -7.20
CA HIS A 197 -33.39 28.60 -6.32
C HIS A 197 -34.39 28.48 -5.16
N GLY A 198 -33.89 28.28 -3.93
CA GLY A 198 -34.72 28.17 -2.74
C GLY A 198 -33.92 28.45 -1.46
N SER A 199 -34.02 29.68 -0.97
CA SER A 199 -33.51 30.12 0.32
C SER A 199 -34.38 29.57 1.45
N VAL A 200 -33.82 28.76 2.37
CA VAL A 200 -34.50 28.36 3.62
C VAL A 200 -33.50 28.42 4.79
N LYS A 201 -33.94 29.01 5.91
CA LYS A 201 -33.22 29.22 7.18
C LYS A 201 -33.01 27.90 7.94
N PRO A 202 -32.01 27.82 8.85
CA PRO A 202 -31.74 26.60 9.60
C PRO A 202 -32.77 26.41 10.73
N GLY A 203 -33.53 25.33 10.65
CA GLY A 203 -34.36 24.79 11.73
C GLY A 203 -33.82 23.40 12.11
N GLU A 204 -33.87 23.12 13.40
CA GLU A 204 -33.37 21.92 14.08
C GLU A 204 -33.80 20.62 13.40
N TYR A 205 -32.83 19.76 13.06
CA TYR A 205 -33.09 18.40 12.59
C TYR A 205 -33.08 17.45 13.79
N GLU A 206 -34.27 17.06 14.24
CA GLU A 206 -34.45 15.79 14.94
C GLU A 206 -34.27 14.65 13.93
N GLN A 207 -33.44 13.69 14.30
CA GLN A 207 -33.03 12.56 13.47
C GLN A 207 -34.09 11.46 13.53
N GLU A 208 -35.09 11.53 12.64
CA GLU A 208 -35.91 10.36 12.32
C GLU A 208 -35.09 9.40 11.44
N GLU A 209 -34.75 8.22 11.96
CA GLU A 209 -34.09 7.16 11.20
C GLU A 209 -34.96 6.75 10.01
N SER A 210 -34.58 7.21 8.83
CA SER A 210 -35.29 6.91 7.59
C SER A 210 -35.25 5.41 7.30
N TYR A 211 -36.43 4.81 7.19
CA TYR A 211 -36.66 3.42 6.77
C TYR A 211 -35.89 3.06 5.48
N ALA A 212 -35.60 4.05 4.63
CA ALA A 212 -34.79 3.88 3.43
C ALA A 212 -33.33 3.48 3.71
N TYR A 213 -32.73 3.95 4.81
CA TYR A 213 -31.39 3.58 5.22
C TYR A 213 -31.32 2.10 5.60
N PHE A 214 -32.26 1.65 6.44
CA PHE A 214 -32.35 0.25 6.86
C PHE A 214 -32.57 -0.70 5.67
N VAL A 215 -33.47 -0.34 4.75
CA VAL A 215 -33.71 -1.11 3.53
C VAL A 215 -32.48 -1.12 2.62
N GLY A 216 -31.80 0.02 2.44
CA GLY A 216 -30.59 0.12 1.62
C GLY A 216 -29.43 -0.74 2.14
N VAL A 217 -29.17 -0.67 3.45
CA VAL A 217 -28.11 -1.48 4.09
C VAL A 217 -28.44 -2.96 4.04
N SER A 218 -29.70 -3.33 4.29
CA SER A 218 -30.13 -4.73 4.24
C SER A 218 -30.01 -5.31 2.83
N LEU A 219 -30.47 -4.57 1.80
CA LEU A 219 -30.39 -5.03 0.41
C LEU A 219 -28.94 -5.11 -0.07
N GLY A 220 -28.11 -4.12 0.28
CA GLY A 220 -26.68 -4.12 -0.02
C GLY A 220 -25.96 -5.32 0.61
N SER A 221 -26.26 -5.62 1.87
CA SER A 221 -25.67 -6.75 2.59
C SER A 221 -26.04 -8.10 1.96
N VAL A 222 -27.31 -8.27 1.56
CA VAL A 222 -27.77 -9.49 0.88
C VAL A 222 -27.06 -9.68 -0.46
N ILE A 223 -26.89 -8.62 -1.25
CA ILE A 223 -26.20 -8.70 -2.55
C ILE A 223 -24.75 -9.12 -2.38
N VAL A 224 -24.03 -8.55 -1.41
CA VAL A 224 -22.64 -8.89 -1.13
C VAL A 224 -22.50 -10.34 -0.68
N ILE A 225 -23.37 -10.82 0.22
CA ILE A 225 -23.36 -12.21 0.69
C ILE A 225 -23.59 -13.18 -0.46
N VAL A 226 -24.61 -12.91 -1.30
CA VAL A 226 -24.91 -13.75 -2.47
C VAL A 226 -23.74 -13.77 -3.46
N PHE A 227 -23.14 -12.61 -3.73
CA PHE A 227 -21.95 -12.52 -4.58
C PHE A 227 -20.79 -13.36 -4.02
N PHE A 228 -20.49 -13.25 -2.73
CA PHE A 228 -19.42 -14.03 -2.09
C PHE A 228 -19.67 -15.54 -2.18
N ILE A 229 -20.90 -16.00 -1.93
CA ILE A 229 -21.26 -17.42 -2.04
C ILE A 229 -21.04 -17.93 -3.48
N ILE A 230 -21.49 -17.16 -4.47
CA ILE A 230 -21.32 -17.52 -5.89
C ILE A 230 -19.84 -17.52 -6.27
N PHE A 231 -19.09 -16.50 -5.85
CA PHE A 231 -17.68 -16.36 -6.15
C PHE A 231 -16.85 -17.49 -5.53
N VAL A 232 -17.05 -17.80 -4.25
CA VAL A 232 -16.37 -18.92 -3.57
C VAL A 232 -16.71 -20.25 -4.24
N LYS A 233 -17.97 -20.49 -4.58
CA LYS A 233 -18.38 -21.73 -5.27
C LYS A 233 -17.78 -21.83 -6.67
N HIS A 234 -17.67 -20.71 -7.38
CA HIS A 234 -17.00 -20.65 -8.68
C HIS A 234 -15.50 -20.90 -8.54
N LEU A 235 -14.85 -20.28 -7.56
CA LEU A 235 -13.44 -20.44 -7.26
C LEU A 235 -13.13 -21.92 -6.94
N ILE A 236 -13.86 -22.54 -6.02
CA ILE A 236 -13.70 -23.97 -5.68
C ILE A 236 -13.86 -24.85 -6.92
N ARG A 237 -14.88 -24.61 -7.75
CA ARG A 237 -15.08 -25.39 -8.99
C ARG A 237 -14.00 -25.15 -10.04
N SER A 238 -13.42 -23.94 -10.10
CA SER A 238 -12.35 -23.61 -11.04
C SER A 238 -10.97 -24.09 -10.58
N GLN A 239 -10.80 -24.28 -9.26
CA GLN A 239 -9.54 -24.66 -8.62
C GLN A 239 -9.49 -26.14 -8.24
N MET A 240 -10.57 -26.92 -8.44
CA MET A 240 -10.51 -28.38 -8.35
C MET A 240 -9.93 -28.93 -9.66
N PRO A 241 -8.70 -29.47 -9.68
CA PRO A 241 -8.21 -30.20 -10.83
C PRO A 241 -9.04 -31.48 -10.96
N ALA A 242 -9.57 -31.74 -12.14
CA ALA A 242 -9.82 -33.13 -12.51
C ALA A 242 -8.45 -33.82 -12.49
N LEU A 243 -8.13 -34.56 -11.44
CA LEU A 243 -7.03 -35.52 -11.46
C LEU A 243 -7.35 -36.52 -12.58
N PRO A 244 -6.53 -36.54 -13.63
CA PRO A 244 -5.69 -37.71 -13.76
C PRO A 244 -4.26 -37.40 -14.19
N ASP A 245 -3.40 -38.22 -13.61
CA ASP A 245 -2.16 -38.74 -14.16
C ASP A 245 -0.86 -37.93 -14.04
N MET A 246 0.17 -38.70 -13.70
CA MET A 246 1.55 -38.34 -13.42
C MET A 246 2.21 -37.59 -14.58
N GLN A 247 2.94 -36.53 -14.26
CA GLN A 247 4.33 -36.38 -14.69
C GLN A 247 5.01 -35.26 -13.88
N ALA A 248 5.89 -35.68 -12.97
CA ALA A 248 6.87 -34.81 -12.38
C ALA A 248 7.99 -34.61 -13.42
N GLU A 249 8.10 -33.43 -14.02
CA GLU A 249 9.32 -33.00 -14.69
C GLU A 249 9.39 -31.45 -14.77
N ILE A 250 10.38 -30.91 -14.05
CA ILE A 250 11.27 -29.80 -14.45
C ILE A 250 10.65 -28.40 -14.62
N VAL A 251 10.96 -27.51 -13.67
CA VAL A 251 11.35 -26.13 -13.99
C VAL A 251 12.51 -25.71 -13.09
N GLN A 252 13.73 -25.76 -13.63
CA GLN A 252 14.89 -25.04 -13.08
C GLN A 252 14.79 -23.55 -13.45
N PRO A 253 15.30 -22.62 -12.62
CA PRO A 253 15.32 -21.20 -12.92
C PRO A 253 16.40 -20.85 -13.96
N LEU A 254 16.00 -20.08 -14.97
CA LEU A 254 16.89 -19.42 -15.93
C LEU A 254 17.56 -18.22 -15.26
N LEU A 255 18.80 -18.40 -14.78
CA LEU A 255 19.74 -17.33 -14.48
C LEU A 255 21.08 -17.63 -15.18
N GLN A 256 21.27 -17.03 -16.35
CA GLN A 256 22.54 -16.65 -16.99
C GLN A 256 22.20 -15.41 -17.86
N ALA A 257 22.88 -14.27 -17.86
CA ALA A 257 24.28 -13.93 -17.57
C ALA A 257 24.37 -12.53 -16.93
#